data_AF-A0A8U0U8X3-F1
#
_entry.id   AF-A0A8U0U8X3-F1
#
_cell.length_a   1.000
_cell.length_b   1.000
_cell.length_c   1.000
_cell.angle_alpha   90.00
_cell.angle_beta   90.00
_cell.angle_gamma   90.00
#
_symmetry.space_group_name_H-M   'P 1'
#
loop_
_entity.id
_entity.type
_entity.pdbx_description
1 polymer ?
#
loop_
_entity_poly.entity_id
_entity_poly.type
_entity_poly.pdbx_seq_one_letter_code
_entity_poly.pdbx_strand_id
1 'polypeptide(L)'
;MQYTQGGPFLDITMELGELEEAHLPHFVCLGTNPSLRNEMKILHVEEHGVSLEEVHEVTRFHAKILHPKFSAISVILSYIFSWNIDVHCDVVLYLAVKRSTVISRLYLLLRNSSQKEAVQEREKNQVSKGYSELVLSSPNGSLKLNSWFALKNPLSKSINPEKIQLLPADTTPSCCKMIMRNTGVDIEMELIGDDERTVWSEMVPIDEYITETHSTSAVLGAGGPAESSLTGFAEKQLRSVRTEFVKRVSGPVLDGLLDRLLQHTVINQEEMESVKVIAKRAEKAGVIIDMVTGKGNESSSRMVILLVELDPYLCTELQINSVGVPT
;
A
#
# COMPACT_ATOMS: atom_id res chain seq x y z
N MET A 1 -2.34 37.32 -20.23
CA MET A 1 -3.23 36.48 -19.42
C MET A 1 -2.38 35.40 -18.79
N GLN A 2 -2.50 35.20 -17.48
CA GLN A 2 -1.82 34.08 -16.81
C GLN A 2 -2.68 32.83 -16.98
N TYR A 3 -2.06 31.70 -17.28
CA TYR A 3 -2.70 30.39 -17.41
C TYR A 3 -1.97 29.40 -16.52
N THR A 4 -2.65 28.33 -16.10
CA THR A 4 -2.03 27.17 -15.45
C THR A 4 -2.19 25.93 -16.32
N GLN A 5 -1.40 24.91 -16.02
CA GLN A 5 -1.49 23.62 -16.67
C GLN A 5 -2.79 22.91 -16.26
N GLY A 6 -3.55 22.39 -17.22
CA GLY A 6 -4.77 21.60 -17.01
C GLY A 6 -4.64 20.13 -17.40
N GLY A 7 -3.59 19.78 -18.16
CA GLY A 7 -3.27 18.43 -18.62
C GLY A 7 -1.77 18.26 -18.87
N PRO A 8 -1.30 17.10 -19.35
CA PRO A 8 0.12 16.89 -19.62
C PRO A 8 0.59 17.76 -20.78
N PHE A 9 1.90 18.00 -20.85
CA PHE A 9 2.54 18.60 -22.01
C PHE A 9 3.03 17.48 -22.92
N LEU A 10 2.48 17.40 -24.13
CA LEU A 10 2.68 16.29 -25.06
C LEU A 10 3.35 16.79 -26.32
N ASP A 11 4.43 16.13 -26.74
CA ASP A 11 5.02 16.35 -28.06
C ASP A 11 4.46 15.30 -29.03
N ILE A 12 3.47 15.70 -29.83
CA ILE A 12 2.77 14.80 -30.75
C ILE A 12 3.23 15.09 -32.18
N THR A 13 3.82 14.08 -32.80
CA THR A 13 4.21 14.09 -34.21
C THR A 13 3.41 13.03 -34.98
N MET A 14 3.04 13.36 -36.22
CA MET A 14 2.39 12.42 -37.13
C MET A 14 3.37 12.03 -38.22
N GLU A 15 3.62 10.72 -38.33
CA GLU A 15 4.56 10.19 -39.32
C GLU A 15 3.91 10.02 -40.70
N LEU A 16 2.66 9.56 -40.75
CA LEU A 16 1.90 9.31 -41.99
C LEU A 16 0.39 9.53 -41.75
N GLY A 17 -0.30 10.08 -42.76
CA GLY A 17 -1.76 10.24 -42.77
C GLY A 17 -2.23 11.65 -42.40
N GLU A 18 -3.49 11.75 -41.98
CA GLU A 18 -4.11 12.95 -41.41
C GLU A 18 -4.87 12.55 -40.15
N LEU A 19 -4.84 13.38 -39.10
CA LEU A 19 -5.58 13.16 -37.86
C LEU A 19 -6.81 14.07 -37.86
N GLU A 20 -8.00 13.48 -37.85
CA GLU A 20 -9.26 14.25 -37.85
C GLU A 20 -9.60 14.80 -36.45
N GLU A 21 -9.21 14.08 -35.40
CA GLU A 21 -9.63 14.35 -34.04
C GLU A 21 -8.58 13.88 -33.03
N ALA A 22 -8.36 14.67 -31.97
CA ALA A 22 -7.54 14.28 -30.84
C ALA A 22 -8.25 14.57 -29.51
N HIS A 23 -8.01 13.69 -28.53
CA HIS A 23 -8.55 13.78 -27.17
C HIS A 23 -7.40 14.01 -26.19
N LEU A 24 -7.20 15.26 -25.81
CA LEU A 24 -6.11 15.66 -24.92
C LEU A 24 -6.54 15.50 -23.46
N PRO A 25 -5.82 14.72 -22.64
CA PRO A 25 -6.27 14.45 -21.28
C PRO A 25 -6.14 15.70 -20.38
N HIS A 26 -7.03 15.80 -19.39
CA HIS A 26 -6.96 16.79 -18.31
C HIS A 26 -7.28 16.16 -16.95
N PHE A 27 -6.86 16.81 -15.86
CA PHE A 27 -7.20 16.38 -14.49
C PHE A 27 -8.36 17.15 -13.86
N VAL A 28 -8.81 18.25 -14.46
CA VAL A 28 -9.86 19.10 -13.89
C VAL A 28 -11.20 18.35 -13.79
N CYS A 29 -11.87 18.45 -12.63
CA CYS A 29 -13.20 17.92 -12.44
C CYS A 29 -14.26 18.95 -12.87
N LEU A 30 -15.07 18.58 -13.86
CA LEU A 30 -16.17 19.43 -14.36
C LEU A 30 -17.50 19.18 -13.66
N GLY A 31 -17.57 18.12 -12.83
CA GLY A 31 -18.80 17.72 -12.14
C GLY A 31 -19.25 18.73 -11.08
N THR A 32 -18.29 19.38 -10.41
CA THR A 32 -18.56 20.42 -9.40
C THR A 32 -18.71 21.81 -10.00
N ASN A 33 -18.04 22.09 -11.12
CA ASN A 33 -18.20 23.36 -11.82
C ASN A 33 -18.13 23.20 -13.37
N PRO A 34 -19.28 23.08 -14.05
CA PRO A 34 -19.32 22.97 -15.51
C PRO A 34 -18.81 24.20 -16.26
N SER A 35 -18.78 25.39 -15.63
CA SER A 35 -18.34 26.63 -16.31
C SER A 35 -16.85 26.62 -16.63
N LEU A 36 -16.06 25.78 -15.94
CA LEU A 36 -14.62 25.63 -16.17
C LEU A 36 -14.30 25.17 -17.61
N ARG A 37 -15.28 24.60 -18.32
CA ARG A 37 -15.15 24.25 -19.74
C ARG A 37 -14.78 25.46 -20.61
N ASN A 38 -15.36 26.61 -20.31
CA ASN A 38 -15.13 27.85 -21.07
C ASN A 38 -13.78 28.49 -20.75
N GLU A 39 -13.12 28.04 -19.68
CA GLU A 39 -11.83 28.56 -19.23
C GLU A 39 -10.65 27.71 -19.75
N MET A 40 -10.96 26.56 -20.38
CA MET A 40 -9.96 25.67 -20.95
C MET A 40 -9.58 26.10 -22.36
N LYS A 41 -8.28 26.08 -22.65
CA LYS A 41 -7.72 26.31 -23.98
C LYS A 41 -6.66 25.28 -24.29
N ILE A 42 -6.34 25.11 -25.56
CA ILE A 42 -5.18 24.34 -25.98
C ILE A 42 -4.02 25.29 -26.21
N LEU A 43 -2.92 25.02 -25.51
CA LEU A 43 -1.63 25.64 -25.76
C LEU A 43 -0.91 24.86 -26.85
N HIS A 44 -0.40 25.58 -27.84
CA HIS A 44 0.57 25.07 -28.80
C HIS A 44 1.90 25.78 -28.58
N VAL A 45 2.99 25.03 -28.52
CA VAL A 45 4.35 25.54 -28.45
C VAL A 45 5.02 25.22 -29.78
N GLU A 46 5.38 26.28 -30.50
CA GLU A 46 5.96 26.26 -31.84
C GLU A 46 7.37 26.85 -31.81
N GLU A 47 8.15 26.68 -32.88
CA GLU A 47 9.56 27.12 -32.94
C GLU A 47 9.74 28.62 -32.63
N HIS A 48 8.74 29.45 -32.95
CA HIS A 48 8.82 30.90 -32.81
C HIS A 48 7.86 31.50 -31.79
N GLY A 49 7.25 30.68 -30.93
CA GLY A 49 6.41 31.19 -29.86
C GLY A 49 5.35 30.22 -29.39
N VAL A 50 4.26 30.78 -28.86
CA VAL A 50 3.11 30.02 -28.38
C VAL A 50 1.83 30.54 -29.00
N SER A 51 0.92 29.63 -29.36
CA SER A 51 -0.41 29.95 -29.87
C SER A 51 -1.48 29.26 -29.01
N LEU A 52 -2.69 29.83 -28.98
CA LEU A 52 -3.82 29.32 -28.21
C LEU A 52 -4.97 28.96 -29.15
N GLU A 53 -5.54 27.78 -28.95
CA GLU A 53 -6.72 27.27 -29.65
C GLU A 53 -7.88 27.08 -28.67
N GLU A 54 -9.10 27.37 -29.12
CA GLU A 54 -10.31 27.10 -28.34
C GLU A 54 -10.65 25.62 -28.39
N VAL A 55 -11.07 25.05 -27.25
CA VAL A 55 -11.45 23.65 -27.20
C VAL A 55 -12.79 23.44 -27.90
N HIS A 56 -12.91 22.42 -28.74
CA HIS A 56 -14.14 22.12 -29.47
C HIS A 56 -15.20 21.51 -28.56
N GLU A 57 -14.78 20.55 -27.73
CA GLU A 57 -15.63 19.92 -26.73
C GLU A 57 -14.78 19.51 -25.53
N VAL A 58 -15.29 19.69 -24.32
CA VAL A 58 -14.63 19.18 -23.11
C VAL A 58 -15.47 18.02 -22.58
N THR A 59 -14.86 16.87 -22.34
CA THR A 59 -15.49 15.71 -21.71
C THR A 59 -15.10 15.64 -20.24
N ARG A 60 -15.39 14.52 -19.55
CA ARG A 60 -15.02 14.38 -18.14
C ARG A 60 -13.50 14.38 -17.90
N PHE A 61 -12.72 13.85 -18.85
CA PHE A 61 -11.27 13.65 -18.69
C PHE A 61 -10.45 14.10 -19.90
N HIS A 62 -11.09 14.59 -20.97
CA HIS A 62 -10.40 14.97 -22.21
C HIS A 62 -10.97 16.25 -22.80
N ALA A 63 -10.10 17.08 -23.35
CA ALA A 63 -10.42 18.18 -24.25
C ALA A 63 -10.27 17.69 -25.69
N LYS A 64 -11.34 17.78 -26.47
CA LYS A 64 -11.40 17.39 -27.87
C LYS A 64 -10.98 18.57 -28.76
N ILE A 65 -10.14 18.27 -29.73
CA ILE A 65 -9.80 19.16 -30.85
C ILE A 65 -9.99 18.45 -32.18
N LEU A 66 -10.34 19.22 -33.20
CA LEU A 66 -10.53 18.75 -34.57
C LEU A 66 -9.38 19.23 -35.43
N HIS A 67 -8.91 18.38 -36.33
CA HIS A 67 -7.79 18.66 -37.24
C HIS A 67 -6.57 19.25 -36.50
N PRO A 68 -6.06 18.58 -35.46
CA PRO A 68 -4.98 19.09 -34.63
C PRO A 68 -3.75 19.47 -35.44
N LYS A 69 -3.14 20.59 -35.08
CA LYS A 69 -1.80 20.94 -35.54
C LYS A 69 -0.78 20.15 -34.75
N PHE A 70 0.19 19.55 -35.44
CA PHE A 70 1.29 18.85 -34.80
C PHE A 70 2.32 19.85 -34.28
N SER A 71 2.29 20.05 -32.98
CA SER A 71 3.24 20.81 -32.19
C SER A 71 3.28 20.22 -30.79
N ALA A 72 4.14 20.75 -29.92
CA ALA A 72 4.06 20.39 -28.51
C ALA A 72 2.82 21.09 -27.91
N ILE A 73 1.90 20.31 -27.35
CA ILE A 73 0.55 20.75 -26.97
C ILE A 73 0.20 20.44 -25.52
N SER A 74 -0.69 21.23 -24.93
CA SER A 74 -1.25 20.96 -23.60
C SER A 74 -2.59 21.64 -23.38
N VAL A 75 -3.42 21.04 -22.53
CA VAL A 75 -4.63 21.72 -22.01
C VAL A 75 -4.19 22.69 -20.92
N ILE A 76 -4.62 23.95 -21.03
CA ILE A 76 -4.38 24.99 -20.03
C ILE A 76 -5.70 25.57 -19.53
N LEU A 77 -5.68 26.12 -18.31
CA LEU A 77 -6.82 26.76 -17.65
C LEU A 77 -6.49 28.21 -17.29
N SER A 78 -7.46 29.12 -17.40
CA SER A 78 -7.27 30.52 -17.03
C SER A 78 -6.93 30.68 -15.52
N TYR A 79 -5.91 31.48 -15.21
CA TYR A 79 -5.36 31.57 -13.84
C TYR A 79 -6.35 32.07 -12.79
N ILE A 80 -7.26 32.98 -13.15
CA ILE A 80 -8.23 33.57 -12.22
C ILE A 80 -9.12 32.50 -11.58
N PHE A 81 -9.43 31.43 -12.32
CA PHE A 81 -10.29 30.34 -11.85
C PHE A 81 -9.53 29.10 -11.38
N SER A 82 -8.19 29.10 -11.45
CA SER A 82 -7.35 27.92 -11.23
C SER A 82 -7.00 27.62 -9.77
N TRP A 83 -7.27 28.55 -8.84
CA TRP A 83 -6.79 28.48 -7.46
C TRP A 83 -7.67 27.63 -6.54
N ASN A 84 -8.88 27.33 -6.98
CA ASN A 84 -9.92 26.72 -6.18
C ASN A 84 -10.80 25.83 -7.08
N ILE A 85 -10.16 24.81 -7.64
CA ILE A 85 -10.80 23.82 -8.51
C ILE A 85 -10.72 22.45 -7.87
N ASP A 86 -11.70 21.62 -8.19
CA ASP A 86 -11.62 20.20 -7.91
C ASP A 86 -10.92 19.49 -9.06
N VAL A 87 -10.06 18.55 -8.72
CA VAL A 87 -9.21 17.81 -9.64
C VAL A 87 -9.26 16.32 -9.32
N HIS A 88 -9.02 15.50 -10.33
CA HIS A 88 -8.85 14.06 -10.17
C HIS A 88 -7.36 13.75 -9.98
N CYS A 89 -7.07 12.93 -8.98
CA CYS A 89 -5.71 12.48 -8.68
C CYS A 89 -5.67 10.97 -8.44
N ASP A 90 -4.48 10.42 -8.57
CA ASP A 90 -4.18 9.03 -8.23
C ASP A 90 -3.32 9.00 -6.96
N VAL A 91 -3.50 7.96 -6.15
CA VAL A 91 -2.70 7.70 -4.95
C VAL A 91 -1.66 6.64 -5.30
N VAL A 92 -0.38 7.00 -5.20
CA VAL A 92 0.72 6.08 -5.49
C VAL A 92 1.54 5.87 -4.23
N LEU A 93 1.80 4.62 -3.90
CA LEU A 93 2.53 4.23 -2.71
C LEU A 93 3.82 3.51 -3.09
N TYR A 94 4.93 3.92 -2.53
CA TYR A 94 6.16 3.13 -2.54
C TYR A 94 6.42 2.56 -1.15
N LEU A 95 6.56 1.24 -1.05
CA LEU A 95 6.84 0.54 0.21
C LEU A 95 8.19 -0.16 0.16
N ALA A 96 8.94 -0.06 1.25
CA ALA A 96 10.11 -0.89 1.51
C ALA A 96 10.01 -1.57 2.86
N VAL A 97 10.09 -2.91 2.85
CA VAL A 97 10.20 -3.70 4.06
C VAL A 97 11.66 -3.79 4.48
N LYS A 98 11.91 -3.48 5.74
CA LYS A 98 13.18 -3.71 6.44
C LYS A 98 12.86 -4.55 7.66
N ARG A 99 13.78 -5.44 8.07
CA ARG A 99 13.69 -6.34 9.24
C ARG A 99 12.40 -6.18 10.07
N SER A 100 12.32 -5.15 10.93
CA SER A 100 11.17 -4.87 11.80
C SER A 100 10.39 -3.58 11.47
N THR A 101 10.64 -2.94 10.33
CA THR A 101 9.99 -1.67 9.94
C THR A 101 9.58 -1.66 8.47
N VAL A 102 8.39 -1.14 8.20
CA VAL A 102 7.94 -0.80 6.85
C VAL A 102 8.10 0.70 6.68
N ILE A 103 8.76 1.12 5.60
CA ILE A 103 8.89 2.53 5.24
C ILE A 103 8.00 2.77 4.03
N SER A 104 7.05 3.69 4.16
CA SER A 104 6.18 4.10 3.07
C SER A 104 6.52 5.49 2.56
N ARG A 105 6.23 5.72 1.28
CA ARG A 105 6.20 7.03 0.63
C ARG A 105 4.95 7.13 -0.20
N LEU A 106 3.99 7.88 0.29
CA LEU A 106 2.72 8.12 -0.39
C LEU A 106 2.81 9.43 -1.16
N TYR A 107 2.35 9.38 -2.41
CA TYR A 107 2.27 10.51 -3.33
C TYR A 107 0.82 10.72 -3.77
N LEU A 108 0.41 12.00 -3.84
CA LEU A 108 -0.81 12.42 -4.52
C LEU A 108 -0.43 13.04 -5.86
N LEU A 109 -0.86 12.42 -6.95
CA LEU A 109 -0.48 12.82 -8.30
C LEU A 109 -1.71 13.21 -9.09
N LEU A 110 -1.71 14.40 -9.69
CA LEU A 110 -2.79 14.80 -10.59
C LEU A 110 -2.87 13.81 -11.75
N ARG A 111 -4.08 13.31 -12.02
CA ARG A 111 -4.29 12.30 -13.04
C ARG A 111 -3.84 12.82 -14.41
N ASN A 112 -3.22 11.97 -15.23
CA ASN A 112 -2.72 12.37 -16.54
C ASN A 112 -1.74 13.57 -16.51
N SER A 113 -1.05 13.83 -15.40
CA SER A 113 0.00 14.84 -15.34
C SER A 113 1.39 14.20 -15.46
N SER A 114 2.40 15.01 -15.80
CA SER A 114 3.82 14.59 -15.83
C SER A 114 4.39 14.28 -14.44
N GLN A 115 3.62 14.53 -13.37
CA GLN A 115 4.02 14.25 -11.99
C GLN A 115 4.34 12.76 -11.78
N LYS A 116 3.65 11.85 -12.48
CA LYS A 116 3.91 10.41 -12.39
C LYS A 116 5.30 10.04 -12.88
N GLU A 117 5.70 10.57 -14.04
CA GLU A 117 7.03 10.33 -14.62
C GLU A 117 8.12 10.90 -13.72
N ALA A 118 7.91 12.10 -13.17
CA ALA A 118 8.84 12.73 -12.23
C ALA A 118 9.03 11.91 -10.94
N VAL A 119 7.96 11.31 -10.40
CA VAL A 119 8.04 10.42 -9.24
C VAL A 119 8.73 9.10 -9.58
N GLN A 120 8.43 8.51 -10.74
CA GLN A 120 9.09 7.29 -11.20
C GLN A 120 10.60 7.46 -11.36
N GLU A 121 11.06 8.56 -11.97
CA GLU A 121 12.50 8.84 -12.10
C GLU A 121 13.15 9.09 -10.73
N ARG A 122 12.44 9.75 -9.80
CA ARG A 122 12.92 9.96 -8.41
C ARG A 122 13.07 8.64 -7.64
N GLU A 123 12.12 7.72 -7.78
CA GLU A 123 12.08 6.46 -7.03
C GLU A 123 12.91 5.33 -7.69
N LYS A 124 13.34 5.50 -8.94
CA LYS A 124 14.22 4.57 -9.68
C LYS A 124 15.44 4.11 -8.88
N ASN A 125 16.11 5.04 -8.20
CA ASN A 125 17.28 4.74 -7.36
C ASN A 125 16.94 4.12 -6.00
N GLN A 126 15.66 4.06 -5.62
CA GLN A 126 15.19 3.44 -4.39
C GLN A 126 14.73 2.00 -4.62
N VAL A 127 14.43 1.59 -5.85
CA VAL A 127 14.12 0.19 -6.19
C VAL A 127 15.25 -0.74 -5.78
N SER A 128 16.51 -0.36 -6.04
CA SER A 128 17.69 -1.12 -5.58
C SER A 128 17.83 -1.19 -4.05
N LYS A 129 17.14 -0.30 -3.34
CA LYS A 129 17.03 -0.31 -1.87
C LYS A 129 15.80 -1.08 -1.40
N GLY A 130 15.13 -1.83 -2.27
CA GLY A 130 13.99 -2.69 -1.95
C GLY A 130 12.67 -1.94 -1.79
N TYR A 131 12.50 -0.79 -2.44
CA TYR A 131 11.19 -0.17 -2.59
C TYR A 131 10.44 -0.81 -3.77
N SER A 132 9.13 -1.01 -3.58
CA SER A 132 8.18 -1.50 -4.58
C SER A 132 7.06 -0.47 -4.74
N GLU A 133 6.63 -0.24 -5.98
CA GLU A 133 5.51 0.64 -6.31
C GLU A 133 4.19 -0.14 -6.22
N LEU A 134 3.21 0.46 -5.57
CA LEU A 134 1.82 0.01 -5.53
C LEU A 134 0.94 1.16 -6.00
N VAL A 135 0.17 0.90 -7.05
CA VAL A 135 -0.86 1.82 -7.54
C VAL A 135 -2.16 1.47 -6.84
N LEU A 136 -2.63 2.37 -5.99
CA LEU A 136 -3.83 2.13 -5.19
C LEU A 136 -5.08 2.69 -5.88
N SER A 137 -6.25 2.42 -5.31
CA SER A 137 -7.48 3.03 -5.79
C SER A 137 -7.39 4.56 -5.75
N SER A 138 -8.13 5.20 -6.65
CA SER A 138 -8.25 6.65 -6.64
C SER A 138 -9.21 7.10 -5.54
N PRO A 139 -9.14 8.36 -5.08
CA PRO A 139 -10.11 8.88 -4.11
C PRO A 139 -11.56 8.73 -4.58
N ASN A 140 -12.49 8.70 -3.61
CA ASN A 140 -13.93 8.49 -3.85
C ASN A 140 -14.60 9.57 -4.72
N GLY A 141 -13.88 10.65 -5.02
CA GLY A 141 -14.31 11.77 -5.84
C GLY A 141 -13.14 12.66 -6.25
N SER A 142 -13.45 13.83 -6.79
CA SER A 142 -12.44 14.87 -7.02
C SER A 142 -12.01 15.51 -5.70
N LEU A 143 -10.75 15.90 -5.62
CA LEU A 143 -10.18 16.60 -4.48
C LEU A 143 -9.89 18.05 -4.83
N LYS A 144 -9.97 18.91 -3.83
CA LYS A 144 -9.70 20.32 -4.00
C LYS A 144 -8.19 20.59 -4.13
N LEU A 145 -7.80 21.28 -5.19
CA LEU A 145 -6.39 21.63 -5.43
C LEU A 145 -5.89 22.58 -4.32
N ASN A 146 -4.62 22.44 -3.94
CA ASN A 146 -3.94 23.16 -2.85
C ASN A 146 -4.43 22.84 -1.43
N SER A 147 -5.39 21.93 -1.25
CA SER A 147 -5.85 21.50 0.08
C SER A 147 -4.88 20.52 0.75
N TRP A 148 -4.93 20.52 2.08
CA TRP A 148 -4.21 19.57 2.93
C TRP A 148 -5.08 18.39 3.29
N PHE A 149 -4.45 17.23 3.45
CA PHE A 149 -5.09 15.98 3.85
C PHE A 149 -4.26 15.35 4.96
N ALA A 150 -4.92 14.83 5.98
CA ALA A 150 -4.30 14.02 7.01
C ALA A 150 -4.25 12.57 6.53
N LEU A 151 -3.05 11.98 6.55
CA LEU A 151 -2.83 10.57 6.30
C LEU A 151 -2.86 9.82 7.62
N LYS A 152 -3.91 9.04 7.82
CA LYS A 152 -4.08 8.19 8.99
C LYS A 152 -3.64 6.77 8.67
N ASN A 153 -2.86 6.22 9.58
CA ASN A 153 -2.46 4.82 9.57
C ASN A 153 -2.33 4.36 11.03
N PRO A 154 -3.10 3.37 11.48
CA PRO A 154 -3.13 2.94 12.88
C PRO A 154 -1.81 2.33 13.35
N LEU A 155 -0.96 1.87 12.43
CA LEU A 155 0.34 1.25 12.71
C LEU A 155 1.49 2.26 12.72
N SER A 156 1.22 3.52 12.37
CA SER A 156 2.19 4.61 12.46
C SER A 156 2.47 4.97 13.91
N LYS A 157 3.74 5.21 14.22
CA LYS A 157 4.17 5.68 15.55
C LYS A 157 4.06 7.20 15.72
N SER A 158 3.63 7.92 14.68
CA SER A 158 3.52 9.38 14.73
C SER A 158 2.34 9.80 15.59
N ILE A 159 2.58 10.68 16.56
CA ILE A 159 1.55 11.20 17.48
C ILE A 159 0.53 12.09 16.74
N ASN A 160 0.95 12.72 15.63
CA ASN A 160 0.06 13.45 14.73
C ASN A 160 0.00 12.73 13.38
N PRO A 161 -1.18 12.63 12.74
CA PRO A 161 -1.26 12.14 11.38
C PRO A 161 -0.36 13.01 10.50
N GLU A 162 0.45 12.35 9.66
CA GLU A 162 1.26 13.09 8.71
C GLU A 162 0.33 13.79 7.72
N LYS A 163 0.66 15.03 7.34
CA LYS A 163 -0.17 15.80 6.41
C LYS A 163 0.48 15.84 5.04
N ILE A 164 -0.34 15.74 4.00
CA ILE A 164 0.07 15.85 2.60
C ILE A 164 -0.78 16.91 1.90
N GLN A 165 -0.15 17.75 1.08
CA GLN A 165 -0.86 18.75 0.29
C GLN A 165 -1.02 18.28 -1.16
N LEU A 166 -2.19 18.49 -1.76
CA LEU A 166 -2.37 18.27 -3.20
C LEU A 166 -1.89 19.49 -3.98
N LEU A 167 -0.78 19.34 -4.70
CA LEU A 167 -0.10 20.46 -5.35
C LEU A 167 -0.38 20.52 -6.87
N PRO A 168 -0.24 21.72 -7.49
CA PRO A 168 -0.39 21.91 -8.94
C PRO A 168 0.59 21.09 -9.79
N ALA A 169 0.23 20.85 -11.06
CA ALA A 169 0.95 19.95 -11.97
C ALA A 169 2.40 20.38 -12.27
N ASP A 170 2.66 21.69 -12.26
CA ASP A 170 3.97 22.30 -12.53
C ASP A 170 4.90 22.30 -11.31
N THR A 171 4.48 21.69 -10.20
CA THR A 171 5.27 21.61 -8.97
C THR A 171 5.74 20.18 -8.69
N THR A 172 6.82 20.06 -7.91
CA THR A 172 7.25 18.77 -7.36
C THR A 172 6.12 18.20 -6.49
N PRO A 173 5.64 16.98 -6.78
CA PRO A 173 4.55 16.38 -6.01
C PRO A 173 4.90 16.21 -4.54
N SER A 174 3.90 16.42 -3.69
CA SER A 174 4.02 16.16 -2.27
C SER A 174 4.27 14.67 -2.00
N CYS A 175 5.11 14.41 -0.99
CA CYS A 175 5.42 13.07 -0.53
C CYS A 175 5.23 13.02 0.99
N CYS A 176 4.44 12.06 1.45
CA CYS A 176 4.28 11.73 2.86
C CYS A 176 5.11 10.48 3.15
N LYS A 177 6.03 10.52 4.13
CA LYS A 177 6.92 9.40 4.42
C LYS A 177 6.71 8.88 5.82
N MET A 178 6.08 7.71 5.91
CA MET A 178 5.78 7.09 7.19
C MET A 178 6.76 5.96 7.51
N ILE A 179 7.06 5.79 8.79
CA ILE A 179 7.82 4.65 9.30
C ILE A 179 6.91 3.89 10.26
N MET A 180 6.55 2.69 9.85
CA MET A 180 5.66 1.80 10.59
C MET A 180 6.46 0.62 11.12
N ARG A 181 5.98 0.00 12.19
CA ARG A 181 6.49 -1.31 12.58
C ARG A 181 6.03 -2.32 11.54
N ASN A 182 6.89 -3.24 11.13
CA ASN A 182 6.43 -4.38 10.35
C ASN A 182 5.67 -5.32 11.28
N THR A 183 4.35 -5.27 11.21
CA THR A 183 3.42 -6.04 12.05
C THR A 183 3.00 -7.36 11.43
N GLY A 184 3.34 -7.60 10.15
CA GLY A 184 2.89 -8.82 9.47
C GLY A 184 1.37 -8.89 9.35
N VAL A 185 0.69 -7.74 9.25
CA VAL A 185 -0.75 -7.63 8.96
C VAL A 185 -0.97 -6.57 7.90
N ASP A 186 -2.11 -6.63 7.22
CA ASP A 186 -2.52 -5.67 6.22
C ASP A 186 -2.46 -4.24 6.75
N ILE A 187 -2.10 -3.31 5.87
CA ILE A 187 -1.91 -1.91 6.20
C ILE A 187 -3.14 -1.14 5.73
N GLU A 188 -3.99 -0.75 6.68
CA GLU A 188 -5.06 0.20 6.42
C GLU A 188 -4.51 1.63 6.35
N MET A 189 -4.88 2.35 5.30
CA MET A 189 -4.57 3.76 5.14
C MET A 189 -5.83 4.53 4.80
N GLU A 190 -5.93 5.74 5.37
CA GLU A 190 -7.02 6.67 5.10
C GLU A 190 -6.46 8.07 4.83
N LEU A 191 -7.03 8.76 3.85
CA LEU A 191 -6.85 10.19 3.65
C LEU A 191 -8.10 10.92 4.14
N ILE A 192 -7.89 11.86 5.04
CA ILE A 192 -8.95 12.63 5.69
C ILE A 192 -8.80 14.09 5.26
N GLY A 193 -9.88 14.69 4.75
CA GLY A 193 -9.93 16.11 4.40
C GLY A 193 -10.01 17.01 5.63
N ASP A 194 -9.80 18.31 5.44
CA ASP A 194 -9.95 19.32 6.51
C ASP A 194 -11.37 19.41 7.09
N ASP A 195 -12.37 18.84 6.40
CA ASP A 195 -13.75 18.70 6.87
C ASP A 195 -14.00 17.42 7.69
N GLU A 196 -12.93 16.72 8.07
CA GLU A 196 -12.91 15.46 8.84
C GLU A 196 -13.57 14.28 8.10
N ARG A 197 -13.82 14.40 6.80
CA ARG A 197 -14.36 13.30 5.99
C ARG A 197 -13.23 12.47 5.40
N THR A 198 -13.37 11.14 5.46
CA THR A 198 -12.50 10.23 4.74
C THR A 198 -12.78 10.35 3.24
N VAL A 199 -11.79 10.86 2.50
CA VAL A 199 -11.89 11.07 1.04
C VAL A 199 -11.34 9.88 0.25
N TRP A 200 -10.54 9.04 0.90
CA TRP A 200 -9.96 7.82 0.36
C TRP A 200 -9.59 6.87 1.49
N SER A 201 -9.75 5.57 1.27
CA SER A 201 -9.32 4.52 2.18
C SER A 201 -8.94 3.30 1.36
N GLU A 202 -7.86 2.64 1.75
CA GLU A 202 -7.38 1.42 1.08
C GLU A 202 -6.75 0.49 2.12
N MET A 203 -6.94 -0.80 1.89
CA MET A 203 -6.26 -1.86 2.62
C MET A 203 -5.16 -2.41 1.71
N VAL A 204 -3.90 -2.25 2.10
CA VAL A 204 -2.78 -2.85 1.38
C VAL A 204 -2.51 -4.22 1.98
N PRO A 205 -2.76 -5.32 1.24
CA PRO A 205 -2.55 -6.67 1.73
C PRO A 205 -1.06 -6.94 1.99
N ILE A 206 -0.77 -7.74 3.00
CA ILE A 206 0.59 -8.15 3.34
C ILE A 206 1.37 -8.75 2.15
N ASP A 207 0.70 -9.56 1.34
CA ASP A 207 1.30 -10.27 0.20
C ASP A 207 1.81 -9.31 -0.89
N GLU A 208 1.29 -8.07 -0.95
CA GLU A 208 1.70 -7.08 -1.94
C GLU A 208 3.03 -6.41 -1.62
N TYR A 209 3.41 -6.32 -0.34
CA TYR A 209 4.65 -5.66 0.08
C TYR A 209 5.65 -6.57 0.81
N ILE A 210 5.25 -7.80 1.14
CA ILE A 210 6.17 -8.87 1.56
C ILE A 210 6.28 -9.88 0.42
N THR A 211 7.23 -9.65 -0.48
CA THR A 211 7.64 -10.70 -1.42
C THR A 211 8.47 -11.72 -0.67
N GLU A 212 7.93 -12.93 -0.50
CA GLU A 212 8.71 -14.08 -0.04
C GLU A 212 9.91 -14.28 -0.96
N THR A 213 11.09 -13.81 -0.57
CA THR A 213 12.34 -14.28 -1.16
C THR A 213 12.65 -15.67 -0.62
N HIS A 214 11.86 -16.65 -1.02
CA HIS A 214 12.28 -18.06 -1.02
C HIS A 214 12.69 -18.43 -2.45
N SER A 215 13.92 -18.05 -2.79
CA SER A 215 14.68 -18.77 -3.80
C SER A 215 14.88 -20.21 -3.30
N THR A 216 14.05 -21.13 -3.74
CA THR A 216 14.37 -22.56 -3.73
C THR A 216 13.95 -23.18 -5.06
N SER A 217 15.00 -23.59 -5.78
CA SER A 217 15.03 -24.43 -6.97
C SER A 217 14.07 -25.64 -6.91
N ALA A 218 13.33 -25.83 -8.01
CA ALA A 218 12.85 -27.06 -8.65
C ALA A 218 12.23 -28.19 -7.79
N VAL A 219 11.02 -28.65 -8.13
CA VAL A 219 10.74 -29.80 -9.02
C VAL A 219 9.22 -29.93 -9.26
N LEU A 220 8.89 -30.37 -10.47
CA LEU A 220 7.59 -30.61 -11.11
C LEU A 220 6.58 -31.45 -10.28
N GLY A 221 5.28 -31.21 -10.48
CA GLY A 221 4.25 -32.25 -10.22
C GLY A 221 2.79 -31.79 -10.09
N ALA A 222 2.11 -31.63 -11.23
CA ALA A 222 0.69 -31.90 -11.53
C ALA A 222 -0.44 -31.76 -10.46
N GLY A 223 -1.44 -30.93 -10.80
CA GLY A 223 -2.85 -31.38 -10.85
C GLY A 223 -3.88 -30.81 -9.86
N GLY A 224 -4.84 -30.02 -10.37
CA GLY A 224 -6.24 -29.98 -9.89
C GLY A 224 -6.62 -28.93 -8.83
N PRO A 225 -7.92 -28.56 -8.74
CA PRO A 225 -8.38 -27.17 -8.66
C PRO A 225 -8.78 -26.68 -7.26
N ALA A 226 -8.74 -25.34 -7.13
CA ALA A 226 -9.59 -24.43 -6.34
C ALA A 226 -10.09 -24.82 -4.93
N GLU A 227 -9.96 -23.81 -4.05
CA GLU A 227 -10.60 -23.66 -2.73
C GLU A 227 -10.05 -24.51 -1.57
N SER A 228 -9.16 -23.87 -0.79
CA SER A 228 -9.06 -23.91 0.69
C SER A 228 -7.61 -23.84 1.14
N SER A 229 -7.11 -22.66 1.51
CA SER A 229 -5.87 -22.56 2.32
C SER A 229 -5.67 -21.17 2.95
N LEU A 230 -6.74 -20.50 3.40
CA LEU A 230 -6.64 -19.28 4.22
C LEU A 230 -6.64 -19.55 5.74
N THR A 231 -6.53 -20.80 6.19
CA THR A 231 -6.80 -21.16 7.60
C THR A 231 -5.68 -21.89 8.35
N GLY A 232 -4.43 -21.86 7.89
CA GLY A 232 -3.39 -22.72 8.48
C GLY A 232 -2.01 -22.10 8.73
N PHE A 233 -1.83 -20.78 8.68
CA PHE A 233 -0.49 -20.17 8.76
C PHE A 233 0.26 -20.50 10.06
N ALA A 234 -0.34 -20.27 11.23
CA ALA A 234 0.31 -20.50 12.52
C ALA A 234 0.50 -21.99 12.81
N GLU A 235 -0.46 -22.83 12.41
CA GLU A 235 -0.34 -24.29 12.52
C GLU A 235 0.80 -24.82 11.66
N LYS A 236 0.90 -24.39 10.39
CA LYS A 236 2.00 -24.75 9.48
C LYS A 236 3.36 -24.27 10.01
N GLN A 237 3.41 -23.06 10.58
CA GLN A 237 4.62 -22.50 11.18
C GLN A 237 5.08 -23.33 12.39
N LEU A 238 4.18 -23.68 13.31
CA LEU A 238 4.50 -24.54 14.46
C LEU A 238 4.91 -25.96 14.03
N ARG A 239 4.26 -26.53 13.01
CA ARG A 239 4.66 -27.83 12.46
C ARG A 239 6.06 -27.78 11.85
N SER A 240 6.38 -26.70 11.13
CA SER A 240 7.70 -26.47 10.51
C SER A 240 8.81 -26.37 11.56
N VAL A 241 8.58 -25.64 12.65
CA VAL A 241 9.60 -25.38 13.68
C VAL A 241 9.65 -26.44 14.77
N ARG A 242 8.75 -27.42 14.76
CA ARG A 242 8.57 -28.45 15.80
C ARG A 242 9.89 -29.08 16.26
N THR A 243 10.74 -29.52 15.33
CA THR A 243 11.98 -30.21 15.65
C THR A 243 12.95 -29.31 16.41
N GLU A 244 13.11 -28.06 15.96
CA GLU A 244 13.99 -27.10 16.60
C GLU A 244 13.41 -26.59 17.92
N PHE A 245 12.08 -26.41 18.00
CA PHE A 245 11.38 -26.08 19.23
C PHE A 245 11.66 -27.13 20.30
N VAL A 246 11.43 -28.41 19.99
CA VAL A 246 11.68 -29.54 20.90
C VAL A 246 13.14 -29.60 21.34
N LYS A 247 14.08 -29.23 20.47
CA LYS A 247 15.51 -29.25 20.79
C LYS A 247 15.93 -28.10 21.71
N ARG A 248 15.43 -26.89 21.47
CA ARG A 248 15.97 -25.65 22.04
C ARG A 248 15.18 -25.08 23.21
N VAL A 249 13.88 -25.36 23.31
CA VAL A 249 13.05 -24.79 24.38
C VAL A 249 13.56 -25.23 25.77
N SER A 250 13.74 -24.26 26.66
CA SER A 250 14.21 -24.49 28.02
C SER A 250 13.07 -24.99 28.92
N GLY A 251 13.39 -25.74 29.97
CA GLY A 251 12.40 -26.25 30.94
C GLY A 251 11.51 -25.17 31.56
N PRO A 252 12.08 -24.04 32.06
CA PRO A 252 11.28 -22.96 32.64
C PRO A 252 10.31 -22.29 31.65
N VAL A 253 10.72 -22.11 30.39
CA VAL A 253 9.86 -21.56 29.33
C VAL A 253 8.73 -22.53 29.00
N LEU A 254 9.03 -23.83 28.98
CA LEU A 254 8.07 -24.92 28.80
C LEU A 254 6.99 -24.92 29.88
N ASP A 255 7.38 -24.80 31.15
CA ASP A 255 6.47 -24.80 32.29
C ASP A 255 5.61 -23.53 32.29
N GLY A 256 6.23 -22.36 32.07
CA GLY A 256 5.51 -21.09 31.95
C GLY A 256 4.56 -21.05 30.75
N LEU A 257 4.94 -21.67 29.62
CA LEU A 257 4.08 -21.77 28.44
C LEU A 257 2.87 -22.64 28.74
N LEU A 258 3.09 -23.78 29.39
CA LEU A 258 2.02 -24.71 29.75
C LEU A 258 1.00 -24.05 30.71
N ASP A 259 1.47 -23.31 31.72
CA ASP A 259 0.60 -22.56 32.64
C ASP A 259 -0.23 -21.48 31.91
N ARG A 260 0.39 -20.74 30.99
CA ARG A 260 -0.29 -19.72 30.18
C ARG A 260 -1.31 -20.33 29.21
N LEU A 261 -1.02 -21.48 28.62
CA LEU A 261 -1.96 -22.18 27.73
C LEU A 261 -3.23 -22.62 28.48
N LEU A 262 -3.10 -23.04 29.74
CA LEU A 262 -4.24 -23.32 30.60
C LEU A 262 -5.00 -22.04 30.98
N GLN A 263 -4.28 -20.97 31.35
CA GLN A 263 -4.87 -19.67 31.70
C GLN A 263 -5.71 -19.09 30.55
N HIS A 264 -5.24 -19.23 29.32
CA HIS A 264 -5.93 -18.78 28.11
C HIS A 264 -6.90 -19.82 27.54
N THR A 265 -7.21 -20.89 28.28
CA THR A 265 -8.17 -21.95 27.90
C THR A 265 -7.85 -22.69 26.59
N VAL A 266 -6.58 -22.66 26.15
CA VAL A 266 -6.11 -23.42 24.97
C VAL A 266 -6.04 -24.92 25.30
N ILE A 267 -5.69 -25.24 26.54
CA ILE A 267 -5.69 -26.61 27.08
C ILE A 267 -6.57 -26.68 28.34
N ASN A 268 -7.12 -27.86 28.62
CA ASN A 268 -7.93 -28.09 29.81
C ASN A 268 -7.08 -28.64 30.98
N GLN A 269 -7.68 -28.75 32.16
CA GLN A 269 -6.98 -29.18 33.37
C GLN A 269 -6.47 -30.64 33.28
N GLU A 270 -7.20 -31.54 32.62
CA GLU A 270 -6.79 -32.94 32.47
C GLU A 270 -5.58 -33.06 31.54
N GLU A 271 -5.59 -32.34 30.43
CA GLU A 271 -4.47 -32.24 29.48
C GLU A 271 -3.23 -31.65 30.17
N MET A 272 -3.39 -30.58 30.94
CA MET A 272 -2.32 -30.00 31.76
C MET A 272 -1.67 -31.03 32.69
N GLU A 273 -2.48 -31.73 33.48
CA GLU A 273 -1.97 -32.71 34.46
C GLU A 273 -1.30 -33.89 33.74
N SER A 274 -1.79 -34.31 32.58
CA SER A 274 -1.15 -35.36 31.77
C SER A 274 0.25 -34.95 31.29
N VAL A 275 0.43 -33.68 30.89
CA VAL A 275 1.71 -33.16 30.38
C VAL A 275 2.70 -32.90 31.52
N LYS A 276 2.22 -32.50 32.71
CA LYS A 276 3.09 -32.26 33.89
C LYS A 276 3.85 -33.51 34.34
N VAL A 277 3.27 -34.70 34.16
CA VAL A 277 3.86 -35.98 34.56
C VAL A 277 5.04 -36.38 33.65
N ILE A 278 5.20 -35.76 32.48
CA ILE A 278 6.28 -36.07 31.55
C ILE A 278 7.63 -35.53 32.06
N ALA A 279 8.51 -36.43 32.50
CA ALA A 279 9.82 -36.09 33.06
C ALA A 279 10.86 -35.61 32.02
N LYS A 280 10.77 -36.09 30.77
CA LYS A 280 11.72 -35.71 29.71
C LYS A 280 11.29 -34.41 29.04
N ARG A 281 12.10 -33.36 29.18
CA ARG A 281 11.88 -32.03 28.57
C ARG A 281 11.52 -32.08 27.07
N ALA A 282 12.29 -32.82 26.27
CA ALA A 282 12.07 -32.91 24.83
C ALA A 282 10.72 -33.57 24.48
N GLU A 283 10.37 -34.64 25.21
CA GLU A 283 9.10 -35.33 25.06
C GLU A 283 7.94 -34.43 25.47
N LYS A 284 8.08 -33.71 26.59
CA LYS A 284 7.12 -32.71 27.06
C LYS A 284 6.89 -31.60 26.03
N ALA A 285 7.96 -31.05 25.45
CA ALA A 285 7.87 -30.07 24.36
C ALA A 285 7.13 -30.62 23.14
N GLY A 286 7.42 -31.87 22.77
CA GLY A 286 6.78 -32.54 21.65
C GLY A 286 5.27 -32.66 21.86
N VAL A 287 4.85 -33.09 23.05
CA VAL A 287 3.42 -33.25 23.36
C VAL A 287 2.70 -31.90 23.35
N ILE A 288 3.29 -30.83 23.90
CA ILE A 288 2.64 -29.51 23.95
C ILE A 288 2.40 -28.96 22.54
N ILE A 289 3.42 -28.97 21.68
CA ILE A 289 3.26 -28.39 20.33
C ILE A 289 2.34 -29.24 19.45
N ASP A 290 2.34 -30.57 19.60
CA ASP A 290 1.40 -31.44 18.89
C ASP A 290 -0.04 -31.23 19.36
N MET A 291 -0.24 -31.07 20.66
CA MET A 291 -1.55 -30.83 21.23
C MET A 291 -2.13 -29.51 20.73
N VAL A 292 -1.34 -28.44 20.75
CA VAL A 292 -1.80 -27.12 20.29
C VAL A 292 -2.05 -27.11 18.79
N THR A 293 -1.15 -27.70 17.99
CA THR A 293 -1.34 -27.78 16.52
C THR A 293 -2.53 -28.68 16.15
N GLY A 294 -2.78 -29.74 16.90
CA GLY A 294 -3.96 -30.61 16.72
C GLY A 294 -5.29 -29.91 17.03
N LYS A 295 -5.28 -28.82 17.81
CA LYS A 295 -6.45 -27.98 18.10
C LYS A 295 -6.69 -26.87 17.07
N GLY A 296 -5.84 -26.76 16.05
CA GLY A 296 -6.01 -25.84 14.92
C GLY A 296 -5.33 -24.48 15.05
N ASN A 297 -5.57 -23.62 14.06
CA ASN A 297 -4.82 -22.39 13.83
C ASN A 297 -4.97 -21.34 14.95
N GLU A 298 -6.16 -21.16 15.53
CA GLU A 298 -6.38 -20.22 16.63
C GLU A 298 -5.52 -20.56 17.86
N SER A 299 -5.52 -21.84 18.24
CA SER A 299 -4.69 -22.36 19.33
C SER A 299 -3.20 -22.19 19.02
N SER A 300 -2.81 -22.45 17.78
CA SER A 300 -1.43 -22.29 17.29
C SER A 300 -0.97 -20.83 17.34
N SER A 301 -1.81 -19.88 16.92
CA SER A 301 -1.54 -18.45 17.00
C SER A 301 -1.37 -18.00 18.44
N ARG A 302 -2.21 -18.48 19.36
CA ARG A 302 -2.09 -18.15 20.79
C ARG A 302 -0.80 -18.67 21.41
N MET A 303 -0.40 -19.90 21.10
CA MET A 303 0.89 -20.43 21.56
C MET A 303 2.07 -19.62 21.02
N VAL A 304 2.01 -19.18 19.76
CA VAL A 304 3.04 -18.34 19.16
C VAL A 304 3.16 -16.99 19.89
N ILE A 305 2.04 -16.33 20.22
CA ILE A 305 2.04 -15.09 20.99
C ILE A 305 2.68 -15.31 22.37
N LEU A 306 2.24 -16.35 23.09
CA LEU A 306 2.75 -16.67 24.43
C LEU A 306 4.25 -17.02 24.42
N LEU A 307 4.70 -17.74 23.39
CA LEU A 307 6.12 -18.04 23.21
C LEU A 307 6.96 -16.78 23.01
N VAL A 308 6.47 -15.81 22.23
CA VAL A 308 7.15 -14.53 22.03
C VAL A 308 7.23 -13.74 23.34
N GLU A 309 6.20 -13.77 24.18
CA GLU A 309 6.22 -13.11 25.49
C GLU A 309 7.19 -13.76 26.49
N LEU A 310 7.27 -15.10 26.47
CA LEU A 310 8.08 -15.86 27.42
C LEU A 310 9.55 -15.92 27.03
N ASP A 311 9.84 -16.10 25.74
CA ASP A 311 11.22 -16.17 25.22
C ASP A 311 11.31 -15.63 23.78
N PRO A 312 11.46 -14.30 23.64
CA PRO A 312 11.63 -13.64 22.35
C PRO A 312 12.88 -14.12 21.59
N TYR A 313 13.94 -14.52 22.32
CA TYR A 313 15.18 -14.99 21.73
C TYR A 313 14.99 -16.35 21.07
N LEU A 314 14.32 -17.28 21.76
CA LEU A 314 13.95 -18.57 21.19
C LEU A 314 13.06 -18.40 19.95
N CYS A 315 12.07 -17.49 19.98
CA CYS A 315 11.23 -17.23 18.81
C CYS A 315 12.03 -16.69 17.62
N THR A 316 13.03 -15.84 17.88
CA THR A 316 13.94 -15.33 16.85
C THR A 316 14.78 -16.45 16.25
N GLU A 317 15.29 -17.37 17.06
CA GLU A 317 16.04 -18.54 16.59
C GLU A 317 15.18 -19.54 15.82
N LEU A 318 13.92 -19.69 16.22
CA LEU A 318 12.96 -20.58 15.58
C LEU A 318 12.26 -19.93 14.36
N GLN A 319 12.52 -18.66 14.07
CA GLN A 319 11.87 -17.89 12.99
C GLN A 319 10.33 -17.87 13.13
N ILE A 320 9.84 -17.79 14.36
CA ILE A 320 8.40 -17.76 14.68
C ILE A 320 7.91 -16.31 14.61
N ASN A 321 6.95 -16.03 13.71
CA ASN A 321 6.30 -14.73 13.59
C ASN A 321 4.99 -14.72 14.41
N SER A 322 4.84 -13.81 15.38
CA SER A 322 3.59 -13.65 16.13
C SER A 322 2.63 -12.69 15.46
N VAL A 323 1.50 -13.22 14.97
CA VAL A 323 0.32 -12.43 14.62
C VAL A 323 -0.34 -12.00 15.93
N GLY A 324 -0.20 -10.72 16.31
CA GLY A 324 -0.77 -10.21 17.55
C GLY A 324 -2.28 -9.99 17.43
N VAL A 325 -3.07 -10.64 18.27
CA VAL A 325 -4.49 -10.29 18.50
C VAL A 325 -4.54 -9.36 19.73
N PRO A 326 -5.26 -8.22 19.69
CA PRO A 326 -5.36 -7.33 20.84
C PRO A 326 -6.10 -8.04 21.99
N THR A 327 -5.55 -7.95 23.20
CA THR A 327 -6.28 -8.23 24.46
C THR A 327 -7.13 -7.05 24.87
#